data_AF-A0A8J6IHS5-F1
#
_entry.id   AF-A0A8J6IHS5-F1
#
_cell.length_a   1.000
_cell.length_b   1.000
_cell.length_c   1.000
_cell.angle_alpha   90.00
_cell.angle_beta   90.00
_cell.angle_gamma   90.00
#
_symmetry.space_group_name_H-M   'P 1'
#
loop_
_entity.id
_entity.type
_entity.pdbx_description
1 polymer ?
#
loop_
_entity_poly.entity_id
_entity_poly.type
_entity_poly.pdbx_seq_one_letter_code
_entity_poly.pdbx_strand_id
1 'polypeptide(L)'
;AESLAALVRVAEELAAADPAATLATLVAELDTRAADAHVPVVEGVTLASLHAAKGLEWDVVFLVGLVEGMLPISYADTEVKVEEERRLLYVGLTRARDRLSLSWATARTPGGRGNRRPSRFLDDLVAADAAPRRPARPKREKGKAVTSCRVCNRTLVDAVARKLGRCTDCPSDYDEALLERLKAWRLARSREASLPAYCVFTDATLQAIAESEPGDLRALGRIGGIGAAKLERYGEDVLAICSGASPTA
;
A
#
# COMPACT_ATOMS: atom_id res chain seq x y z
N ALA A 1 12.26 -12.57 -34.03
CA ALA A 1 11.70 -13.27 -35.21
C ALA A 1 10.78 -12.35 -36.00
N GLU A 2 9.80 -11.68 -35.37
CA GLU A 2 8.89 -10.73 -36.03
C GLU A 2 9.58 -9.54 -36.73
N SER A 3 10.61 -8.95 -36.12
CA SER A 3 11.30 -7.79 -36.71
C SER A 3 12.01 -8.12 -38.03
N LEU A 4 12.47 -9.36 -38.21
CA LEU A 4 13.10 -9.79 -39.48
C LEU A 4 12.04 -10.04 -40.56
N ALA A 5 10.90 -10.61 -40.19
CA ALA A 5 9.78 -10.82 -41.12
C ALA A 5 9.22 -9.49 -41.64
N ALA A 6 9.17 -8.46 -40.80
CA ALA A 6 8.76 -7.11 -41.23
C ALA A 6 9.71 -6.50 -42.28
N LEU A 7 11.02 -6.69 -42.12
CA LEU A 7 12.02 -6.23 -43.10
C LEU A 7 11.89 -6.98 -44.43
N VAL A 8 11.62 -8.28 -44.40
CA VAL A 8 11.40 -9.09 -45.61
C VAL A 8 10.17 -8.60 -46.36
N ARG A 9 9.04 -8.35 -45.67
CA ARG A 9 7.83 -7.84 -46.30
C ARG A 9 8.05 -6.48 -46.98
N VAL A 10 8.79 -5.59 -46.33
CA VAL A 10 9.16 -4.29 -46.92
C VAL A 10 9.99 -4.45 -48.20
N ALA A 11 10.92 -5.41 -48.22
CA ALA A 11 11.71 -5.72 -49.40
C ALA A 11 10.84 -6.33 -50.52
N GLU A 12 9.90 -7.21 -50.19
CA GLU A 12 8.97 -7.83 -51.14
C GLU A 12 8.03 -6.78 -51.76
N GLU A 13 7.48 -5.87 -50.97
CA GLU A 13 6.64 -4.76 -51.44
C GLU A 13 7.41 -3.83 -52.40
N LEU A 14 8.67 -3.52 -52.07
CA LEU A 14 9.53 -2.67 -52.91
C LEU A 14 9.85 -3.36 -54.24
N ALA A 15 10.19 -4.65 -54.21
CA ALA A 15 10.47 -5.44 -55.40
C ALA A 15 9.23 -5.65 -56.29
N ALA A 16 8.04 -5.74 -55.69
CA ALA A 16 6.78 -5.82 -56.42
C ALA A 16 6.40 -4.49 -57.08
N ALA A 17 6.70 -3.36 -56.44
CA ALA A 17 6.41 -2.02 -56.96
C ALA A 17 7.42 -1.57 -58.03
N ASP A 18 8.70 -1.89 -57.86
CA ASP A 18 9.77 -1.58 -58.81
C ASP A 18 10.70 -2.80 -58.99
N PRO A 19 10.60 -3.54 -60.11
CA PRO A 19 11.48 -4.67 -60.40
C PRO A 19 12.96 -4.30 -60.55
N ALA A 20 13.30 -3.02 -60.75
CA ALA A 20 14.67 -2.53 -60.81
C ALA A 20 15.19 -2.07 -59.44
N ALA A 21 14.38 -2.18 -58.37
CA ALA A 21 14.78 -1.81 -57.03
C ALA A 21 16.03 -2.59 -56.58
N THR A 22 16.98 -1.85 -56.01
CA THR A 22 18.23 -2.42 -55.52
C THR A 22 18.27 -2.42 -54.01
N LEU A 23 19.28 -3.07 -53.42
CA LEU A 23 19.52 -2.99 -51.98
C LEU A 23 19.72 -1.54 -51.50
N ALA A 24 20.33 -0.68 -52.32
CA ALA A 24 20.50 0.73 -51.99
C ALA A 24 19.14 1.46 -51.93
N THR A 25 18.21 1.12 -52.82
CA THR A 25 16.83 1.63 -52.80
C THR A 25 16.10 1.20 -51.53
N LEU A 26 16.27 -0.06 -51.10
CA LEU A 26 15.69 -0.58 -49.86
C LEU A 26 16.24 0.13 -48.62
N VAL A 27 17.55 0.35 -48.55
CA VAL A 27 18.16 1.09 -47.42
C VAL A 27 17.65 2.52 -47.36
N ALA A 28 17.57 3.22 -48.50
CA ALA A 28 17.02 4.57 -48.56
C ALA A 28 15.56 4.62 -48.08
N GLU A 29 14.72 3.67 -48.49
CA GLU A 29 13.32 3.58 -48.03
C GLU A 29 13.23 3.32 -46.52
N LEU A 30 14.09 2.46 -45.97
CA LEU A 30 14.14 2.20 -44.53
C LEU A 30 14.60 3.44 -43.75
N ASP A 31 15.58 4.19 -44.27
CA ASP A 31 16.05 5.44 -43.68
C ASP A 31 14.95 6.51 -43.70
N THR A 32 14.21 6.65 -44.81
CA THR A 32 13.05 7.54 -44.91
C THR A 32 11.97 7.16 -43.91
N ARG A 33 11.61 5.87 -43.80
CA ARG A 33 10.60 5.39 -42.83
C ARG A 33 11.04 5.57 -41.38
N ALA A 34 12.32 5.40 -41.10
CA ALA A 34 12.89 5.64 -39.78
C ALA A 34 12.85 7.13 -39.42
N ALA A 35 13.15 8.01 -40.38
CA ALA A 35 13.05 9.46 -40.20
C ALA A 35 11.60 9.94 -40.00
N ASP A 36 10.66 9.34 -40.72
CA ASP A 36 9.23 9.69 -40.67
C ASP A 36 8.47 9.00 -39.52
N ALA A 37 9.17 8.20 -38.69
CA ALA A 37 8.56 7.37 -37.65
C ALA A 37 7.34 6.58 -38.16
N HIS A 38 7.44 6.05 -39.39
CA HIS A 38 6.34 5.35 -40.06
C HIS A 38 6.16 3.97 -39.43
N VAL A 39 5.46 3.93 -38.29
CA VAL A 39 5.10 2.68 -37.62
C VAL A 39 4.19 1.90 -38.55
N PRO A 40 4.53 0.65 -38.93
CA PRO A 40 3.66 -0.14 -39.79
C PRO A 40 2.26 -0.23 -39.16
N VAL A 41 1.22 -0.09 -39.99
CA VAL A 41 -0.17 -0.23 -39.56
C VAL A 41 -0.42 -1.69 -39.22
N VAL A 42 -0.05 -2.08 -38.01
CA VAL A 42 -0.44 -3.36 -37.43
C VAL A 42 -1.82 -3.15 -36.85
N GLU A 43 -2.81 -3.95 -37.25
CA GLU A 43 -4.11 -3.98 -36.58
C GLU A 43 -3.87 -4.35 -35.10
N GLY A 44 -3.97 -3.37 -34.22
CA GLY A 44 -3.60 -3.54 -32.83
C GLY A 44 -3.83 -2.29 -31.98
N VAL A 45 -3.65 -2.44 -30.67
CA VAL A 45 -3.74 -1.33 -29.72
C VAL A 45 -2.45 -0.53 -29.77
N THR A 46 -2.54 0.77 -30.04
CA THR A 46 -1.39 1.68 -29.99
C THR A 46 -1.05 1.99 -28.53
N LEU A 47 0.18 1.66 -28.12
CA LEU A 47 0.75 2.13 -26.86
C LEU A 47 1.67 3.31 -27.14
N ALA A 48 1.33 4.49 -26.63
CA ALA A 48 2.10 5.70 -26.80
C ALA A 48 2.27 6.43 -25.46
N SER A 49 3.37 7.18 -25.32
CA SER A 49 3.49 8.17 -24.26
C SER A 49 2.62 9.39 -24.56
N LEU A 50 2.28 10.18 -23.54
CA LEU A 50 1.51 11.43 -23.72
C LEU A 50 2.16 12.38 -24.74
N HIS A 51 3.50 12.44 -24.75
CA HIS A 51 4.26 13.26 -25.70
C HIS A 51 4.13 12.76 -27.14
N ALA A 52 4.23 11.45 -27.35
CA ALA A 52 4.13 10.84 -28.67
C ALA A 52 2.70 10.90 -29.24
N ALA A 53 1.69 11.11 -28.39
CA ALA A 53 0.30 11.24 -28.81
C ALA A 53 -0.05 12.63 -29.39
N LYS A 54 0.86 13.60 -29.35
CA LYS A 54 0.62 14.96 -29.86
C LYS A 54 0.29 14.93 -31.36
N GLY A 55 -0.86 15.50 -31.73
CA GLY A 55 -1.32 15.56 -33.13
C GLY A 55 -2.00 14.29 -33.63
N LEU A 56 -2.08 13.24 -32.80
CA LEU A 56 -2.80 12.00 -33.09
C LEU A 56 -4.15 11.99 -32.35
N GLU A 57 -5.10 11.20 -32.84
CA GLU A 57 -6.42 11.04 -32.23
C GLU A 57 -6.95 9.63 -32.44
N TRP A 58 -7.74 9.15 -31.49
CA TRP A 58 -8.36 7.83 -31.51
C TRP A 58 -9.81 7.91 -31.00
N ASP A 59 -10.64 6.98 -31.43
CA ASP A 59 -12.04 6.91 -30.98
C ASP A 59 -12.11 6.58 -29.48
N VAL A 60 -11.20 5.72 -29.00
CA VAL A 60 -11.11 5.31 -27.59
C VAL A 60 -9.68 5.48 -27.07
N VAL A 61 -9.53 6.19 -25.95
CA VAL A 61 -8.24 6.39 -25.26
C VAL A 61 -8.30 5.93 -23.82
N PHE A 62 -7.28 5.20 -23.39
CA PHE A 62 -7.05 4.82 -22.00
C PHE A 62 -5.84 5.57 -21.45
N LEU A 63 -6.06 6.54 -20.57
CA LEU A 63 -5.00 7.16 -19.79
C LEU A 63 -4.79 6.36 -18.51
N VAL A 64 -3.66 5.67 -18.44
CA VAL A 64 -3.32 4.77 -17.34
C VAL A 64 -2.24 5.37 -16.45
N GLY A 65 -2.25 4.98 -15.17
CA GLY A 65 -1.18 5.35 -14.24
C GLY A 65 -1.24 6.79 -13.75
N LEU A 66 -2.44 7.38 -13.65
CA LEU A 66 -2.64 8.74 -13.16
C LEU A 66 -2.49 8.80 -11.62
N VAL A 67 -1.24 8.72 -11.16
CA VAL A 67 -0.86 8.74 -9.74
C VAL A 67 0.17 9.82 -9.46
N GLU A 68 0.16 10.33 -8.23
CA GLU A 68 1.19 11.25 -7.74
C GLU A 68 2.59 10.65 -7.91
N GLY A 69 3.51 11.49 -8.39
CA GLY A 69 4.89 11.11 -8.71
C GLY A 69 5.09 10.49 -10.10
N MET A 70 4.01 10.18 -10.83
CA MET A 70 4.05 9.78 -12.25
C MET A 70 3.44 10.86 -13.15
N LEU A 71 2.30 11.43 -12.76
CA LEU A 71 1.72 12.60 -13.41
C LEU A 71 1.00 13.44 -12.34
N PRO A 72 1.54 14.59 -11.91
CA PRO A 72 2.82 15.14 -12.33
C PRO A 72 4.00 14.25 -11.92
N ILE A 73 5.06 14.22 -12.74
CA ILE A 73 6.31 13.54 -12.39
C ILE A 73 6.91 14.13 -11.11
N SER A 74 7.58 13.31 -10.31
CA SER A 74 8.15 13.74 -9.01
C SER A 74 9.17 14.89 -9.10
N TYR A 75 9.78 15.09 -10.27
CA TYR A 75 10.76 16.16 -10.52
C TYR A 75 10.13 17.48 -10.99
N ALA A 76 8.81 17.53 -11.16
CA ALA A 76 8.06 18.77 -11.37
C ALA A 76 7.83 19.46 -10.01
N ASP A 77 8.90 20.05 -9.49
CA ASP A 77 8.98 20.65 -8.15
C ASP A 77 8.64 22.15 -8.10
N THR A 78 8.52 22.78 -9.27
CA THR A 78 8.09 24.17 -9.41
C THR A 78 6.69 24.25 -10.00
N GLU A 79 5.97 25.32 -9.69
CA GLU A 79 4.62 25.56 -10.23
C GLU A 79 4.59 25.57 -11.76
N VAL A 80 5.61 26.18 -12.39
CA VAL A 80 5.77 26.19 -13.85
C VAL A 80 5.90 24.77 -14.43
N LYS A 81 6.70 23.91 -13.80
CA LYS A 81 6.86 22.51 -14.25
C LYS A 81 5.58 21.70 -14.01
N VAL A 82 4.90 21.90 -12.88
CA VAL A 82 3.61 21.26 -12.61
C VAL A 82 2.57 21.67 -13.64
N GLU A 83 2.55 22.94 -14.03
CA GLU A 83 1.63 23.44 -15.06
C GLU A 83 1.95 22.87 -16.45
N GLU A 84 3.22 22.60 -16.75
CA GLU A 84 3.60 21.87 -17.97
C GLU A 84 3.07 20.43 -17.96
N GLU A 85 3.17 19.73 -16.83
CA GLU A 85 2.59 18.39 -16.67
C GLU A 85 1.06 18.41 -16.78
N ARG A 86 0.41 19.49 -16.31
CA ARG A 86 -1.02 19.72 -16.51
C ARG A 86 -1.36 19.89 -18.00
N ARG A 87 -0.54 20.63 -18.76
CA ARG A 87 -0.67 20.75 -20.21
C ARG A 87 -0.51 19.39 -20.91
N LEU A 88 0.42 18.55 -20.46
CA LEU A 88 0.57 17.19 -20.98
C LEU A 88 -0.67 16.33 -20.73
N LEU A 89 -1.26 16.42 -19.54
CA LEU A 89 -2.54 15.75 -19.26
C LEU A 89 -3.63 16.25 -20.22
N TYR A 90 -3.76 17.56 -20.40
CA TYR A 90 -4.74 18.17 -21.31
C TYR A 90 -4.59 17.66 -22.75
N VAL A 91 -3.35 17.54 -23.25
CA VAL A 91 -3.08 16.90 -24.54
C VAL A 91 -3.65 15.49 -24.56
N GLY A 92 -3.35 14.67 -23.55
CA GLY A 92 -3.88 13.31 -23.42
C GLY A 92 -5.41 13.23 -23.42
N LEU A 93 -6.08 14.11 -22.66
CA LEU A 93 -7.53 14.17 -22.57
C LEU A 93 -8.18 14.44 -23.93
N THR A 94 -7.56 15.33 -24.73
CA THR A 94 -8.08 15.75 -26.03
C THR A 94 -7.74 14.80 -27.18
N ARG A 95 -7.05 13.67 -26.93
CA ARG A 95 -6.78 12.67 -27.98
C ARG A 95 -7.97 11.74 -28.23
N ALA A 96 -8.93 11.69 -27.30
CA ALA A 96 -10.11 10.84 -27.40
C ALA A 96 -11.23 11.54 -28.15
N ARG A 97 -11.79 10.90 -29.18
CA ARG A 97 -12.97 11.42 -29.90
C ARG A 97 -14.29 11.05 -29.22
N ASP A 98 -14.44 9.78 -28.84
CA ASP A 98 -15.71 9.27 -28.32
C ASP A 98 -15.63 8.88 -26.85
N ARG A 99 -14.60 8.10 -26.47
CA ARG A 99 -14.50 7.54 -25.11
C ARG A 99 -13.11 7.72 -24.53
N LEU A 100 -13.10 8.24 -23.31
CA LEU A 100 -11.90 8.40 -22.51
C LEU A 100 -12.05 7.61 -21.20
N SER A 101 -11.07 6.78 -20.89
CA SER A 101 -10.99 6.07 -19.61
C SER A 101 -9.75 6.51 -18.85
N LEU A 102 -9.94 6.92 -17.61
CA LEU A 102 -8.88 7.35 -16.70
C LEU A 102 -8.69 6.30 -15.61
N SER A 103 -7.46 5.89 -15.34
CA SER A 103 -7.18 4.88 -14.31
C SER A 103 -5.94 5.18 -13.47
N TRP A 104 -5.98 4.75 -12.21
CA TRP A 104 -4.90 4.88 -11.24
C TRP A 104 -4.82 3.64 -10.36
N ALA A 105 -3.61 3.33 -9.87
CA ALA A 105 -3.37 2.17 -9.02
C ALA A 105 -3.02 2.60 -7.59
N THR A 106 -3.63 1.95 -6.60
CA THR A 106 -3.36 2.23 -5.17
C THR A 106 -2.03 1.62 -4.70
N ALA A 107 -1.53 0.58 -5.38
CA ALA A 107 -0.24 -0.06 -5.14
C ALA A 107 0.55 -0.24 -6.45
N ARG A 108 1.88 -0.45 -6.36
CA ARG A 108 2.73 -0.74 -7.54
C ARG A 108 2.63 -2.19 -7.99
N THR A 109 2.52 -3.10 -7.03
CA THR A 109 2.47 -4.55 -7.25
C THR A 109 1.08 -5.06 -6.87
N PRO A 110 0.52 -6.05 -7.60
CA PRO A 110 -0.72 -6.72 -7.19
C PRO A 110 -0.63 -7.22 -5.74
N GLY A 111 -1.64 -6.93 -4.91
CA GLY A 111 -1.67 -7.32 -3.50
C GLY A 111 -0.75 -6.52 -2.56
N GLY A 112 0.03 -5.57 -3.07
CA GLY A 112 0.91 -4.71 -2.27
C GLY A 112 0.14 -3.73 -1.38
N ARG A 113 0.82 -3.16 -0.37
CA ARG A 113 0.23 -2.10 0.47
C ARG A 113 -0.10 -0.87 -0.38
N GLY A 114 -1.34 -0.41 -0.26
CA GLY A 114 -1.83 0.76 -1.00
C GLY A 114 -1.31 2.07 -0.41
N ASN A 115 -0.20 2.60 -0.93
CA ASN A 115 0.36 3.89 -0.51
C ASN A 115 0.42 4.93 -1.65
N ARG A 116 -0.04 4.58 -2.85
CA ARG A 116 -0.09 5.51 -3.98
C ARG A 116 -1.36 6.35 -3.91
N ARG A 117 -1.19 7.65 -4.12
CA ARG A 117 -2.30 8.61 -4.22
C ARG A 117 -2.65 8.82 -5.69
N PRO A 118 -3.94 8.96 -6.05
CA PRO A 118 -4.33 9.43 -7.37
C PRO A 118 -3.67 10.77 -7.69
N SER A 119 -3.46 11.07 -8.97
CA SER A 119 -2.94 12.37 -9.41
C SER A 119 -3.85 13.51 -8.93
N ARG A 120 -3.26 14.59 -8.39
CA ARG A 120 -4.00 15.81 -8.03
C ARG A 120 -4.77 16.44 -9.20
N PHE A 121 -4.35 16.18 -10.44
CA PHE A 121 -5.07 16.70 -11.61
C PHE A 121 -6.42 16.02 -11.84
N LEU A 122 -6.69 14.91 -11.15
CA LEU A 122 -7.99 14.26 -11.17
C LEU A 122 -8.99 14.89 -10.21
N ASP A 123 -8.56 15.67 -9.21
CA ASP A 123 -9.45 16.19 -8.17
C ASP A 123 -10.59 17.02 -8.79
N ASP A 124 -10.25 17.89 -9.75
CA ASP A 124 -11.22 18.73 -10.47
C ASP A 124 -12.16 17.90 -11.37
N LEU A 125 -11.63 16.84 -12.01
CA LEU A 125 -12.38 15.97 -12.92
C LEU A 125 -13.34 15.03 -12.17
N VAL A 126 -12.89 14.49 -11.04
CA VAL A 126 -13.67 13.59 -10.19
C VAL A 126 -14.75 14.36 -9.43
N ALA A 127 -14.49 15.61 -9.06
CA ALA A 127 -15.50 16.49 -8.50
C ALA A 127 -16.62 16.79 -9.51
N ALA A 128 -16.28 16.97 -10.80
CA ALA A 128 -17.24 17.20 -11.87
C ALA A 128 -18.05 15.94 -12.25
N ASP A 129 -17.43 14.76 -12.22
CA ASP A 129 -18.06 13.46 -12.52
C ASP A 129 -18.80 12.85 -11.32
N ALA A 130 -18.86 13.56 -10.19
CA ALA A 130 -19.63 13.16 -9.03
C ALA A 130 -21.14 13.39 -9.28
N ALA A 131 -21.74 12.58 -10.18
CA ALA A 131 -23.12 12.17 -10.00
C ALA A 131 -23.31 11.72 -8.54
N PRO A 132 -24.49 11.93 -7.91
CA PRO A 132 -24.70 11.56 -6.50
C PRO A 132 -24.46 10.05 -6.36
N ARG A 133 -23.24 9.71 -5.97
CA ARG A 133 -22.87 8.33 -5.67
C ARG A 133 -23.82 7.91 -4.57
N ARG A 134 -24.62 6.84 -4.81
CA ARG A 134 -25.28 6.10 -3.73
C ARG A 134 -24.23 6.01 -2.63
N PRO A 135 -24.52 6.51 -1.41
CA PRO A 135 -23.49 6.71 -0.41
C PRO A 135 -22.75 5.39 -0.28
N ALA A 136 -21.48 5.41 -0.66
CA ALA A 136 -20.61 4.27 -0.44
C ALA A 136 -20.75 3.98 1.04
N ARG A 137 -21.29 2.80 1.37
CA ARG A 137 -21.52 2.34 2.73
C ARG A 137 -20.32 2.80 3.55
N PRO A 138 -20.50 3.65 4.58
CA PRO A 138 -19.37 4.31 5.21
C PRO A 138 -18.39 3.22 5.59
N LYS A 139 -17.14 3.34 5.10
CA LYS A 139 -16.06 2.55 5.66
C LYS A 139 -16.16 2.81 7.14
N ARG A 140 -16.53 1.79 7.91
CA ARG A 140 -16.37 1.80 9.36
C ARG A 140 -14.89 2.08 9.58
N GLU A 141 -14.54 3.34 9.80
CA GLU A 141 -13.38 3.63 10.61
C GLU A 141 -13.59 2.78 11.86
N LYS A 142 -12.67 1.86 12.11
CA LYS A 142 -12.59 1.23 13.42
C LYS A 142 -12.32 2.38 14.37
N GLY A 143 -13.38 2.98 14.91
CA GLY A 143 -13.27 3.95 15.98
C GLY A 143 -12.37 3.31 17.01
N LYS A 144 -11.25 3.96 17.32
CA LYS A 144 -10.41 3.54 18.45
C LYS A 144 -11.38 3.44 19.63
N ALA A 145 -11.56 2.23 20.15
CA ALA A 145 -12.43 2.01 21.29
C ALA A 145 -12.01 3.01 22.37
N VAL A 146 -12.92 3.88 22.77
CA VAL A 146 -12.69 4.83 23.85
C VAL A 146 -12.68 3.99 25.12
N THR A 147 -11.52 3.51 25.53
CA THR A 147 -11.37 2.73 26.76
C THR A 147 -11.43 3.70 27.95
N SER A 148 -12.35 3.46 28.88
CA SER A 148 -12.43 4.19 30.15
C SER A 148 -11.70 3.43 31.27
N CYS A 149 -11.22 4.17 32.25
CA CYS A 149 -10.63 3.63 33.47
C CYS A 149 -11.67 2.83 34.25
N ARG A 150 -11.38 1.58 34.60
CA ARG A 150 -12.28 0.74 35.40
C ARG A 150 -12.55 1.25 36.82
N VAL A 151 -11.70 2.16 37.34
CA VAL A 151 -11.77 2.68 38.71
C VAL A 151 -12.48 4.03 38.78
N CYS A 152 -12.07 5.00 37.96
CA CYS A 152 -12.58 6.38 38.01
C CYS A 152 -13.39 6.79 36.77
N ASN A 153 -13.61 5.88 35.83
CA ASN A 153 -14.37 6.07 34.58
C ASN A 153 -13.85 7.18 33.63
N ARG A 154 -12.66 7.71 33.88
CA ARG A 154 -12.00 8.69 33.00
C ARG A 154 -11.50 8.02 31.72
N THR A 155 -11.61 8.72 30.59
CA THR A 155 -11.08 8.26 29.29
C THR A 155 -9.56 8.08 29.35
N LEU A 156 -9.08 6.89 28.94
CA LEU A 156 -7.67 6.54 28.92
C LEU A 156 -7.04 7.05 27.62
N VAL A 157 -6.27 8.13 27.73
CA VAL A 157 -5.61 8.78 26.59
C VAL A 157 -4.18 8.29 26.36
N ASP A 158 -3.52 7.86 27.42
CA ASP A 158 -2.14 7.38 27.40
C ASP A 158 -2.06 5.87 27.12
N ALA A 159 -0.97 5.46 26.46
CA ALA A 159 -0.82 4.07 25.99
C ALA A 159 -0.60 3.06 27.13
N VAL A 160 -0.08 3.52 28.28
CA VAL A 160 0.19 2.67 29.45
C VAL A 160 -1.11 2.38 30.20
N ALA A 161 -1.89 3.41 30.51
CA ALA A 161 -3.18 3.28 31.16
C ALA A 161 -4.17 2.49 30.30
N ARG A 162 -4.17 2.65 28.96
CA ARG A 162 -4.98 1.80 28.08
C ARG A 162 -4.63 0.30 28.18
N LYS A 163 -3.36 -0.04 28.42
CA LYS A 163 -2.94 -1.43 28.64
C LYS A 163 -3.30 -1.93 30.03
N LEU A 164 -3.18 -1.07 31.04
CA LEU A 164 -3.57 -1.35 32.43
C LEU A 164 -5.10 -1.38 32.64
N GLY A 165 -5.89 -0.77 31.74
CA GLY A 165 -7.33 -0.62 31.90
C GLY A 165 -7.74 0.35 33.03
N ARG A 166 -6.79 1.10 33.58
CA ARG A 166 -6.97 2.12 34.63
C ARG A 166 -5.90 3.21 34.53
N CYS A 167 -6.16 4.37 35.12
CA CYS A 167 -5.15 5.43 35.22
C CYS A 167 -3.96 4.97 36.08
N THR A 168 -2.76 5.45 35.76
CA THR A 168 -1.52 5.17 36.52
C THR A 168 -1.64 5.54 37.99
N ASP A 169 -2.39 6.60 38.29
CA ASP A 169 -2.50 7.18 39.63
C ASP A 169 -3.73 6.65 40.41
N CYS A 170 -4.49 5.73 39.83
CA CYS A 170 -5.55 5.06 40.59
C CYS A 170 -4.93 4.06 41.57
N PRO A 171 -5.61 3.72 42.68
CA PRO A 171 -5.19 2.63 43.54
C PRO A 171 -5.12 1.31 42.74
N SER A 172 -4.09 0.50 42.98
CA SER A 172 -4.08 -0.91 42.60
C SER A 172 -3.76 -1.75 43.79
N ASP A 173 -4.60 -2.75 44.00
CA ASP A 173 -4.31 -3.88 44.84
C ASP A 173 -3.75 -4.97 43.90
N TYR A 174 -2.43 -5.10 43.83
CA TYR A 174 -1.80 -6.23 43.16
C TYR A 174 -0.84 -6.90 44.12
N ASP A 175 -0.76 -8.23 44.05
CA ASP A 175 0.24 -8.99 44.79
C ASP A 175 1.65 -8.67 44.25
N GLU A 176 2.42 -7.92 45.03
CA GLU A 176 3.79 -7.55 44.70
C GLU A 176 4.70 -8.79 44.57
N ALA A 177 4.40 -9.87 45.32
CA ALA A 177 5.12 -11.13 45.21
C ALA A 177 4.83 -11.84 43.88
N LEU A 178 3.60 -11.78 43.37
CA LEU A 178 3.25 -12.32 42.06
C LEU A 178 3.94 -11.55 40.93
N LEU A 179 3.97 -10.22 41.04
CA LEU A 179 4.66 -9.38 40.04
C LEU A 179 6.16 -9.68 39.98
N GLU A 180 6.81 -9.88 41.13
CA GLU A 180 8.23 -10.28 41.17
C GLU A 180 8.46 -11.67 40.58
N ARG A 181 7.59 -12.66 40.84
CA ARG A 181 7.65 -13.98 40.18
C ARG A 181 7.55 -13.87 38.65
N LEU A 182 6.64 -13.03 38.16
CA LEU A 182 6.46 -12.79 36.72
C LEU A 182 7.68 -12.09 36.09
N LYS A 183 8.30 -11.13 36.78
CA LYS A 183 9.53 -10.47 36.33
C LYS A 183 10.71 -11.45 36.27
N ALA A 184 10.86 -12.29 37.30
CA ALA A 184 11.91 -13.31 37.36
C ALA A 184 11.77 -14.32 36.22
N TRP A 185 10.57 -14.84 35.99
CA TRP A 185 10.28 -15.74 34.87
C TRP A 185 10.56 -15.09 33.51
N ARG A 186 10.10 -13.84 33.30
CA ARG A 186 10.36 -13.11 32.05
C ARG A 186 11.86 -12.99 31.79
N LEU A 187 12.64 -12.68 32.82
CA LEU A 187 14.08 -12.54 32.69
C LEU A 187 14.74 -13.87 32.29
N ALA A 188 14.36 -14.98 32.95
CA ALA A 188 14.83 -16.32 32.57
C ALA A 188 14.50 -16.66 31.12
N ARG A 189 13.23 -16.48 30.71
CA ARG A 189 12.77 -16.80 29.35
C ARG A 189 13.41 -15.92 28.27
N SER A 190 13.68 -14.66 28.60
CA SER A 190 14.38 -13.74 27.71
C SER A 190 15.84 -14.14 27.46
N ARG A 191 16.52 -14.68 28.49
CA ARG A 191 17.90 -15.19 28.38
C ARG A 191 17.96 -16.45 27.53
N GLU A 192 17.05 -17.40 27.75
CA GLU A 192 16.93 -18.62 26.92
C GLU A 192 16.69 -18.29 25.45
N ALA A 193 15.80 -17.34 25.18
CA ALA A 193 15.48 -16.91 23.82
C ALA A 193 16.53 -15.95 23.23
N SER A 194 17.53 -15.52 24.00
CA SER A 194 18.50 -14.47 23.62
C SER A 194 17.82 -13.20 23.08
N LEU A 195 16.69 -12.81 23.70
CA LEU A 195 15.93 -11.61 23.34
C LEU A 195 15.90 -10.63 24.52
N PRO A 196 15.78 -9.31 24.27
CA PRO A 196 15.49 -8.36 25.34
C PRO A 196 14.18 -8.71 26.09
N ALA A 197 14.17 -8.55 27.42
CA ALA A 197 13.03 -8.97 28.27
C ALA A 197 11.68 -8.38 27.84
N TYR A 198 11.67 -7.12 27.36
CA TYR A 198 10.45 -6.47 26.90
C TYR A 198 9.82 -7.13 25.65
N CYS A 199 10.58 -7.92 24.87
CA CYS A 199 10.07 -8.67 23.73
C CYS A 199 9.13 -9.80 24.18
N VAL A 200 9.38 -10.40 25.34
CA VAL A 200 8.49 -11.40 25.97
C VAL A 200 7.22 -10.69 26.46
N PHE A 201 7.34 -9.83 27.49
CA PHE A 201 6.27 -8.94 27.94
C PHE A 201 6.80 -7.61 28.46
N THR A 202 6.06 -6.52 28.24
CA THR A 202 6.38 -5.21 28.84
C THR A 202 6.00 -5.17 30.31
N ASP A 203 6.65 -4.30 31.10
CA ASP A 203 6.34 -4.15 32.54
C ASP A 203 4.87 -3.83 32.79
N ALA A 204 4.28 -2.94 31.98
CA ALA A 204 2.86 -2.62 32.05
C ALA A 204 1.94 -3.83 31.81
N THR A 205 2.38 -4.81 31.02
CA THR A 205 1.63 -6.05 30.78
C THR A 205 1.77 -7.01 31.96
N LEU A 206 2.95 -7.13 32.56
CA LEU A 206 3.14 -7.94 33.77
C LEU A 206 2.35 -7.38 34.96
N GLN A 207 2.33 -6.06 35.11
CA GLN A 207 1.52 -5.39 36.12
C GLN A 207 0.03 -5.63 35.89
N ALA A 208 -0.45 -5.55 34.64
CA ALA A 208 -1.83 -5.87 34.31
C ALA A 208 -2.20 -7.34 34.59
N ILE A 209 -1.26 -8.28 34.40
CA ILE A 209 -1.45 -9.70 34.75
C ILE A 209 -1.54 -9.85 36.27
N ALA A 210 -0.63 -9.25 37.04
CA ALA A 210 -0.65 -9.29 38.49
C ALA A 210 -1.93 -8.65 39.09
N GLU A 211 -2.48 -7.62 38.45
CA GLU A 211 -3.73 -6.97 38.87
C GLU A 211 -5.01 -7.72 38.49
N SER A 212 -4.95 -8.66 37.54
CA SER A 212 -6.13 -9.35 37.01
C SER A 212 -6.18 -10.83 37.32
N GLU A 213 -5.06 -11.41 37.77
CA GLU A 213 -4.90 -12.82 38.17
C GLU A 213 -5.69 -13.78 37.25
N PRO A 214 -5.36 -13.82 35.94
CA PRO A 214 -6.16 -14.56 34.98
C PRO A 214 -6.12 -16.07 35.29
N GLY A 215 -7.29 -16.69 35.43
CA GLY A 215 -7.42 -18.14 35.64
C GLY A 215 -7.50 -18.97 34.36
N ASP A 216 -7.61 -18.35 33.19
CA ASP A 216 -7.66 -19.03 31.90
C ASP A 216 -7.02 -18.21 30.76
N LEU A 217 -6.73 -18.88 29.64
CA LEU A 217 -6.12 -18.26 28.46
C LEU A 217 -7.00 -17.15 27.85
N ARG A 218 -8.32 -17.25 28.01
CA ARG A 218 -9.28 -16.24 27.53
C ARG A 218 -9.20 -14.95 28.35
N ALA A 219 -9.06 -15.04 29.66
CA ALA A 219 -8.86 -13.90 30.56
C ALA A 219 -7.51 -13.24 30.28
N LEU A 220 -6.46 -14.03 30.10
CA LEU A 220 -5.13 -13.54 29.73
C LEU A 220 -5.17 -12.79 28.39
N GLY A 221 -5.89 -13.31 27.39
CA GLY A 221 -6.04 -12.67 26.07
C GLY A 221 -6.83 -11.36 26.06
N ARG A 222 -7.55 -11.02 27.14
CA ARG A 222 -8.22 -9.71 27.27
C ARG A 222 -7.26 -8.60 27.72
N ILE A 223 -6.07 -8.93 28.20
CA ILE A 223 -5.08 -7.97 28.70
C ILE A 223 -4.36 -7.28 27.54
N GLY A 224 -4.26 -5.96 27.61
CA GLY A 224 -3.62 -5.14 26.59
C GLY A 224 -2.13 -5.46 26.41
N GLY A 225 -1.75 -5.87 25.20
CA GLY A 225 -0.37 -6.21 24.86
C GLY A 225 -0.07 -7.71 24.74
N ILE A 226 -1.08 -8.56 24.96
CA ILE A 226 -1.00 -10.01 24.77
C ILE A 226 -1.73 -10.38 23.46
N GLY A 227 -0.97 -10.65 22.41
CA GLY A 227 -1.51 -11.09 21.12
C GLY A 227 -1.55 -12.62 20.99
N ALA A 228 -2.24 -13.14 19.97
CA ALA A 228 -2.41 -14.58 19.72
C ALA A 228 -1.09 -15.37 19.77
N ALA A 229 -0.05 -14.87 19.07
CA ALA A 229 1.28 -15.51 19.07
C ALA A 229 1.97 -15.54 20.45
N LYS A 230 1.67 -14.58 21.33
CA LYS A 230 2.21 -14.57 22.70
C LYS A 230 1.41 -15.48 23.63
N LEU A 231 0.10 -15.58 23.43
CA LEU A 231 -0.75 -16.54 24.15
C LEU A 231 -0.35 -17.97 23.85
N GLU A 232 -0.15 -18.30 22.57
CA GLU A 232 0.28 -19.65 22.16
C GLU A 232 1.65 -20.01 22.72
N ARG A 233 2.57 -19.06 22.79
CA ARG A 233 3.96 -19.33 23.16
C ARG A 233 4.24 -19.29 24.66
N TYR A 234 3.49 -18.48 25.42
CA TYR A 234 3.79 -18.17 26.81
C TYR A 234 2.57 -18.25 27.73
N GLY A 235 1.38 -18.52 27.19
CA GLY A 235 0.13 -18.44 27.96
C GLY A 235 0.07 -19.45 29.11
N GLU A 236 0.48 -20.68 28.88
CA GLU A 236 0.46 -21.74 29.90
C GLU A 236 1.44 -21.46 31.05
N ASP A 237 2.66 -21.02 30.73
CA ASP A 237 3.68 -20.65 31.73
C ASP A 237 3.20 -19.51 32.64
N VAL A 238 2.57 -18.49 32.06
CA VAL A 238 2.05 -17.35 32.81
C VAL A 238 0.89 -17.76 33.71
N LEU A 239 -0.02 -18.62 33.22
CA LEU A 239 -1.12 -19.15 34.03
C LEU A 239 -0.62 -20.04 35.18
N ALA A 240 0.43 -20.84 34.95
CA ALA A 240 1.08 -21.63 36.00
C ALA A 240 1.60 -20.72 37.11
N ILE A 241 2.30 -19.63 36.78
CA ILE A 241 2.82 -18.66 37.75
C ILE A 241 1.71 -17.94 38.51
N CYS A 242 0.61 -17.58 37.83
CA CYS A 242 -0.58 -17.00 38.47
C CYS A 242 -1.25 -17.98 39.45
N SER A 243 -1.28 -19.27 39.14
CA SER A 243 -1.81 -20.32 40.02
C SER A 243 -0.86 -20.75 41.15
N GLY A 244 0.38 -20.24 41.17
CA GLY A 244 1.42 -20.62 42.13
C GLY A 244 2.17 -21.92 41.80
N ALA A 245 1.94 -22.51 40.62
CA ALA A 245 2.65 -23.68 40.12
C ALA A 245 3.96 -23.29 39.40
N SER A 246 4.96 -24.18 39.43
CA SER A 246 6.19 -23.98 38.64
C SER A 246 5.88 -24.11 37.14
N PRO A 247 6.38 -23.20 36.29
CA PRO A 247 6.15 -23.29 34.84
C PRO A 247 6.76 -24.58 34.29
N THR A 248 6.05 -25.23 33.37
CA THR A 248 6.53 -26.42 32.65
C THR A 248 7.76 -26.09 31.82
N ALA A 249 8.82 -26.88 31.99
CA ALA A 249 10.14 -26.70 31.36
C ALA A 249 10.12 -26.88 29.84
#